data_AF-G5A1Q0-F1
#
_entry.id   AF-G5A1Q0-F1
#
_cell.length_a   1.000
_cell.length_b   1.000
_cell.length_c   1.000
_cell.angle_alpha   90.00
_cell.angle_beta   90.00
_cell.angle_gamma   90.00
#
_symmetry.space_group_name_H-M   'P 1'
#
loop_
_entity.id
_entity.type
_entity.pdbx_description
1 polymer ?
#
loop_
_entity_poly.entity_id
_entity_poly.type
_entity_poly.pdbx_seq_one_letter_code
_entity_poly.pdbx_strand_id
1 'polypeptide(L)'
;MRGAGDQWQFANGVTFVGGRVLGFGNVLTSGLDAGITYLAPFAGVGYASRDGAEDQARLRHEQDTKMKALARVFHAAGIRCEVLDASKMQTTLWRKLIVNAAINPLASLLDAPNRVSSNSVASSEGSRHCVNMVVQEALAVAEQEQIPLECTQNELVEDILEVARNTGSNVCSMLADLRRGSRTEVEAITGRIVAGGKRHGVPTPTNELLLSLIKALEDEGTRRQSE
;
A
#
# COMPACT_ATOMS: atom_id res chain seq x y z
N MET A 1 -8.64 -18.82 32.98
CA MET A 1 -8.85 -17.50 32.38
C MET A 1 -7.54 -17.02 31.78
N ARG A 2 -7.33 -17.22 30.47
CA ARG A 2 -6.17 -16.68 29.74
C ARG A 2 -6.65 -15.50 28.88
N GLY A 3 -5.83 -14.45 28.93
CA GLY A 3 -5.82 -13.16 28.22
C GLY A 3 -6.91 -12.85 27.21
N ALA A 4 -7.48 -11.65 27.37
CA ALA A 4 -8.21 -10.92 26.34
C ALA A 4 -7.54 -11.09 24.97
N GLY A 5 -8.21 -11.82 24.07
CA GLY A 5 -7.81 -11.91 22.68
C GLY A 5 -7.79 -10.52 22.05
N ASP A 6 -6.74 -10.25 21.28
CA ASP A 6 -6.40 -8.96 20.70
C ASP A 6 -7.62 -8.20 20.16
N GLN A 7 -7.96 -7.10 20.84
CA GLN A 7 -9.12 -6.26 20.56
C GLN A 7 -9.06 -5.50 19.21
N TRP A 8 -8.00 -5.70 18.42
CA TRP A 8 -7.72 -4.95 17.20
C TRP A 8 -7.76 -5.79 15.92
N GLN A 9 -8.02 -7.11 15.99
CA GLN A 9 -8.10 -7.99 14.81
C GLN A 9 -9.41 -7.86 14.01
N PHE A 10 -10.19 -6.79 14.20
CA PHE A 10 -11.49 -6.63 13.55
C PHE A 10 -11.46 -5.71 12.34
N ALA A 11 -10.38 -4.95 12.13
CA ALA A 11 -10.30 -3.96 11.05
C ALA A 11 -8.96 -3.99 10.31
N ASN A 12 -9.03 -3.82 8.98
CA ASN A 12 -7.90 -3.37 8.18
C ASN A 12 -8.16 -1.94 7.68
N GLY A 13 -7.08 -1.18 7.46
CA GLY A 13 -7.17 0.20 7.02
C GLY A 13 -6.10 0.57 6.01
N VAL A 14 -6.45 1.46 5.08
CA VAL A 14 -5.54 1.95 4.05
C VAL A 14 -5.79 3.43 3.75
N THR A 15 -4.71 4.20 3.71
CA THR A 15 -4.74 5.63 3.35
C THR A 15 -3.85 5.84 2.12
N PHE A 16 -4.34 6.51 1.08
CA PHE A 16 -3.59 6.70 -0.18
C PHE A 16 -2.58 7.84 -0.12
N VAL A 17 -2.83 8.84 0.73
CA VAL A 17 -1.95 9.99 0.83
C VAL A 17 -1.59 10.31 2.28
N GLY A 18 -0.34 10.68 2.49
CA GLY A 18 0.13 11.18 3.77
C GLY A 18 -0.58 12.47 4.17
N GLY A 19 -0.67 12.71 5.48
CA GLY A 19 -1.17 13.94 6.04
C GLY A 19 -0.30 14.42 7.18
N ARG A 20 -0.31 15.73 7.42
CA ARG A 20 0.33 16.37 8.56
C ARG A 20 -0.74 16.85 9.53
N VAL A 21 -0.67 16.38 10.76
CA VAL A 21 -1.52 16.90 11.84
C VAL A 21 -1.05 18.31 12.19
N LEU A 22 -1.95 19.29 12.04
CA LEU A 22 -1.72 20.68 12.41
C LEU A 22 -2.23 20.99 13.83
N GLY A 23 -3.23 20.23 14.28
CA GLY A 23 -3.83 20.32 15.61
C GLY A 23 -4.96 19.32 15.75
N PHE A 24 -5.59 19.26 16.93
CA PHE A 24 -6.77 18.43 17.12
C PHE A 24 -7.89 18.83 16.13
N GLY A 25 -8.40 17.88 15.36
CA GLY A 25 -9.42 18.13 14.35
C GLY A 25 -8.91 18.74 13.02
N ASN A 26 -7.60 18.96 12.87
CA ASN A 26 -7.04 19.63 11.68
C ASN A 26 -5.85 18.84 11.10
N VAL A 27 -6.09 18.20 9.96
CA VAL A 27 -5.10 17.43 9.20
C VAL A 27 -4.99 17.99 7.78
N LEU A 28 -3.78 18.39 7.39
CA LEU A 28 -3.47 18.77 6.02
C LEU A 28 -3.07 17.52 5.22
N THR A 29 -3.75 17.26 4.10
CA THR A 29 -3.42 16.14 3.20
C THR A 29 -2.80 16.64 1.91
N SER A 30 -1.78 15.96 1.38
CA SER A 30 -1.29 16.19 0.01
C SER A 30 -2.10 15.35 -1.02
N GLY A 31 -1.92 15.57 -2.33
CA GLY A 31 -2.35 14.63 -3.38
C GLY A 31 -3.72 14.89 -4.04
N LEU A 32 -3.99 14.12 -5.11
CA LEU A 32 -5.06 14.36 -6.11
C LEU A 32 -6.48 13.95 -5.70
N ASP A 33 -6.61 13.09 -4.72
CA ASP A 33 -7.80 13.04 -3.90
C ASP A 33 -7.34 13.51 -2.54
N ALA A 34 -8.06 14.44 -1.90
CA ALA A 34 -7.80 14.74 -0.50
C ALA A 34 -7.64 13.39 0.25
N GLY A 35 -6.79 13.30 1.26
CA GLY A 35 -6.50 12.00 1.88
C GLY A 35 -7.78 11.35 2.41
N ILE A 36 -8.14 10.16 1.91
CA ILE A 36 -9.21 9.31 2.46
C ILE A 36 -8.54 8.10 3.11
N THR A 37 -9.00 7.77 4.30
CA THR A 37 -8.70 6.51 4.96
C THR A 37 -9.86 5.57 4.76
N TYR A 38 -9.60 4.40 4.19
CA TYR A 38 -10.59 3.36 4.08
C TYR A 38 -10.41 2.38 5.22
N LEU A 39 -11.52 1.94 5.82
CA LEU A 39 -11.56 0.88 6.81
C LEU A 39 -12.44 -0.26 6.29
N ALA A 40 -12.12 -1.50 6.61
CA ALA A 40 -13.01 -2.63 6.33
C ALA A 40 -12.84 -3.70 7.41
N PRO A 41 -13.81 -4.62 7.55
CA PRO A 41 -13.66 -5.73 8.46
C PRO A 41 -12.47 -6.59 8.06
N PHE A 42 -11.67 -6.98 9.05
CA PHE A 42 -10.55 -7.88 8.83
C PHE A 42 -11.07 -9.29 8.51
N ALA A 43 -10.87 -9.73 7.26
CA ALA A 43 -11.16 -11.09 6.84
C ALA A 43 -10.03 -12.04 7.27
N GLY A 44 -9.90 -12.26 8.58
CA GLY A 44 -8.94 -13.22 9.12
C GLY A 44 -9.37 -14.66 8.88
N VAL A 45 -8.48 -15.44 8.25
CA VAL A 45 -8.52 -16.92 8.25
C VAL A 45 -8.57 -17.38 9.71
N GLY A 46 -9.72 -17.89 10.17
CA GLY A 46 -9.83 -18.48 11.51
C GLY A 46 -11.10 -18.18 12.31
N TYR A 47 -11.93 -17.20 11.90
CA TYR A 47 -13.31 -17.10 12.41
C TYR A 47 -14.29 -17.97 11.61
N ALA A 48 -13.79 -19.04 10.98
CA ALA A 48 -14.60 -20.22 10.76
C ALA A 48 -14.78 -20.91 12.12
N SER A 49 -15.45 -20.22 13.06
CA SER A 49 -15.90 -20.87 14.27
C SER A 49 -16.91 -21.93 13.85
N ARG A 50 -16.95 -23.03 14.60
CA ARG A 50 -17.95 -24.10 14.45
C ARG A 50 -19.38 -23.63 14.79
N ASP A 51 -19.61 -22.33 14.84
CA ASP A 51 -20.81 -21.71 15.37
C ASP A 51 -21.83 -21.48 14.26
N GLY A 52 -23.11 -21.56 14.65
CA GLY A 52 -24.24 -21.43 13.74
C GLY A 52 -24.34 -20.05 13.07
N ALA A 53 -25.19 -19.95 12.04
CA ALA A 53 -25.41 -18.73 11.27
C ALA A 53 -25.74 -17.49 12.13
N GLU A 54 -26.41 -17.68 13.27
CA GLU A 54 -26.78 -16.62 14.21
C GLU A 54 -25.57 -16.02 14.92
N ASP A 55 -24.62 -16.84 15.37
CA ASP A 55 -23.40 -16.37 16.04
C ASP A 55 -22.50 -15.60 15.05
N GLN A 56 -22.44 -16.04 13.80
CA GLN A 56 -21.74 -15.32 12.74
C GLN A 56 -22.42 -13.98 12.43
N ALA A 57 -23.75 -13.93 12.39
CA ALA A 57 -24.49 -12.69 12.19
C ALA A 57 -24.26 -11.70 13.34
N ARG A 58 -24.27 -12.19 14.59
CA ARG A 58 -23.96 -11.37 15.78
C ARG A 58 -22.55 -10.81 15.71
N LEU A 59 -21.56 -11.63 15.35
CA LEU A 59 -20.17 -11.21 15.24
C LEU A 59 -19.99 -10.12 14.15
N ARG A 60 -20.60 -10.31 12.98
CA ARG A 60 -20.59 -9.30 11.90
C ARG A 60 -21.22 -7.98 12.36
N HIS A 61 -22.35 -8.05 13.05
CA HIS A 61 -23.02 -6.85 13.58
C HIS A 61 -22.14 -6.10 14.60
N GLU A 62 -21.46 -6.83 15.49
CA GLU A 62 -20.54 -6.25 16.45
C GLU A 62 -19.32 -5.61 15.75
N GLN A 63 -18.74 -6.28 14.75
CA GLN A 63 -17.64 -5.75 13.94
C GLN A 63 -18.04 -4.46 13.21
N ASP A 64 -19.20 -4.45 12.55
CA ASP A 64 -19.73 -3.26 11.87
C ASP A 64 -19.94 -2.09 12.83
N THR A 65 -20.44 -2.38 14.03
CA THR A 65 -20.68 -1.37 15.06
C THR A 65 -19.37 -0.74 15.53
N LYS A 66 -18.35 -1.56 15.80
CA LYS A 66 -17.00 -1.09 16.16
C LYS A 66 -16.35 -0.31 15.03
N MET A 67 -16.49 -0.76 13.78
CA MET A 67 -15.95 -0.08 12.60
C MET A 67 -16.54 1.32 12.43
N LYS A 68 -17.87 1.45 12.55
CA LYS A 68 -18.57 2.74 12.50
C LYS A 68 -18.16 3.65 13.66
N ALA A 69 -17.91 3.08 14.84
CA ALA A 69 -17.38 3.86 15.96
C ALA A 69 -15.97 4.40 15.66
N LEU A 70 -15.08 3.59 15.12
CA LEU A 70 -13.73 4.00 14.74
C LEU A 70 -13.74 5.07 13.64
N ALA A 71 -14.58 4.89 12.60
CA ALA A 71 -14.74 5.90 11.55
C ALA A 71 -15.19 7.25 12.12
N ARG A 72 -16.11 7.26 13.09
CA ARG A 72 -16.52 8.51 13.80
C ARG A 72 -15.37 9.16 14.56
N VAL A 73 -14.48 8.38 15.17
CA VAL A 73 -13.28 8.91 15.83
C VAL A 73 -12.35 9.58 14.81
N PHE A 74 -12.14 8.95 13.66
CA PHE A 74 -11.34 9.55 12.58
C PHE A 74 -11.96 10.86 12.07
N HIS A 75 -13.27 10.88 11.83
CA HIS A 75 -13.97 12.10 11.44
C HIS A 75 -13.85 13.21 12.49
N ALA A 76 -14.00 12.89 13.78
CA ALA A 76 -13.84 13.85 14.87
C ALA A 76 -12.40 14.41 14.95
N ALA A 77 -11.41 13.63 14.53
CA ALA A 77 -10.02 14.03 14.44
C ALA A 77 -9.67 14.79 13.14
N GLY A 78 -10.63 15.03 12.24
CA GLY A 78 -10.40 15.70 10.94
C GLY A 78 -9.86 14.78 9.84
N ILE A 79 -9.87 13.46 10.06
CA ILE A 79 -9.44 12.45 9.09
C ILE A 79 -10.68 11.97 8.33
N ARG A 80 -10.70 12.16 7.01
CA ARG A 80 -11.78 11.61 6.19
C ARG A 80 -11.66 10.09 6.15
N CYS A 81 -12.74 9.43 6.54
CA CYS A 81 -12.80 7.98 6.67
C CYS A 81 -14.02 7.43 5.94
N GLU A 82 -13.85 6.30 5.24
CA GLU A 82 -14.95 5.55 4.64
C GLU A 82 -14.84 4.08 5.06
N VAL A 83 -15.98 3.45 5.34
CA VAL A 83 -16.03 2.01 5.64
C VAL A 83 -16.44 1.27 4.38
N LEU A 84 -15.56 0.40 3.89
CA LEU A 84 -15.74 -0.45 2.72
C LEU A 84 -16.14 -1.87 3.12
N ASP A 85 -16.75 -2.58 2.18
CA ASP A 85 -16.81 -4.05 2.25
C ASP A 85 -15.42 -4.68 2.00
N ALA A 86 -15.29 -5.96 2.33
CA ALA A 86 -14.02 -6.67 2.23
C ALA A 86 -13.50 -6.78 0.79
N SER A 87 -14.38 -6.90 -0.21
CA SER A 87 -13.99 -7.05 -1.61
C SER A 87 -13.41 -5.74 -2.15
N LYS A 88 -14.13 -4.62 -1.93
CA LYS A 88 -13.66 -3.28 -2.27
C LYS A 88 -12.35 -2.96 -1.57
N MET A 89 -12.22 -3.32 -0.29
CA MET A 89 -10.96 -3.14 0.43
C MET A 89 -9.80 -3.92 -0.22
N GLN A 90 -10.02 -5.14 -0.70
CA GLN A 90 -8.98 -5.88 -1.42
C GLN A 90 -8.55 -5.15 -2.69
N THR A 91 -9.50 -4.67 -3.50
CA THR A 91 -9.22 -3.83 -4.68
C THR A 91 -8.43 -2.58 -4.30
N THR A 92 -8.84 -1.89 -3.25
CA THR A 92 -8.17 -0.69 -2.73
C THR A 92 -6.74 -0.97 -2.28
N LEU A 93 -6.52 -2.06 -1.53
CA LEU A 93 -5.19 -2.48 -1.07
C LEU A 93 -4.28 -2.82 -2.25
N TRP A 94 -4.78 -3.58 -3.23
CA TRP A 94 -4.01 -3.95 -4.42
C TRP A 94 -3.67 -2.75 -5.28
N ARG A 95 -4.60 -1.81 -5.48
CA ARG A 95 -4.32 -0.59 -6.23
C ARG A 95 -3.17 0.21 -5.58
N LYS A 96 -3.21 0.38 -4.25
CA LYS A 96 -2.12 1.05 -3.52
C LYS A 96 -0.81 0.27 -3.58
N LEU A 97 -0.88 -1.07 -3.48
CA LEU A 97 0.27 -1.95 -3.60
C LEU A 97 0.99 -1.74 -4.93
N ILE A 98 0.24 -1.71 -6.03
CA ILE A 98 0.77 -1.53 -7.38
C ILE A 98 1.40 -0.14 -7.55
N VAL A 99 0.71 0.91 -7.09
CA VAL A 99 1.23 2.28 -7.11
C VAL A 99 2.58 2.36 -6.38
N ASN A 100 2.65 1.81 -5.16
CA ASN A 100 3.88 1.84 -4.39
C ASN A 100 4.98 0.94 -4.98
N ALA A 101 4.63 -0.23 -5.54
CA ALA A 101 5.59 -1.12 -6.19
C ALA A 101 6.22 -0.49 -7.44
N ALA A 102 5.44 0.32 -8.17
CA ALA A 102 5.91 1.02 -9.37
C ALA A 102 6.73 2.29 -9.03
N ILE A 103 6.35 3.04 -7.98
CA ILE A 103 6.99 4.31 -7.65
C ILE A 103 8.16 4.14 -6.67
N ASN A 104 7.95 3.46 -5.54
CA ASN A 104 8.87 3.54 -4.41
C ASN A 104 10.26 2.94 -4.70
N PRO A 105 10.38 1.74 -5.30
CA PRO A 105 11.68 1.20 -5.67
C PRO A 105 12.42 2.08 -6.68
N LEU A 106 11.73 2.54 -7.73
CA LEU A 106 12.35 3.38 -8.77
C LEU A 106 12.80 4.72 -8.20
N ALA A 107 11.96 5.41 -7.43
CA ALA A 107 12.32 6.67 -6.78
C ALA A 107 13.52 6.49 -5.84
N SER A 108 13.60 5.35 -5.14
CA SER A 108 14.71 5.02 -4.24
C SER A 108 16.01 4.77 -5.00
N LEU A 109 15.97 4.00 -6.09
CA LEU A 109 17.14 3.73 -6.94
C LEU A 109 17.68 4.99 -7.64
N LEU A 110 16.78 5.90 -8.02
CA LEU A 110 17.14 7.17 -8.67
C LEU A 110 17.54 8.26 -7.66
N ASP A 111 17.37 8.01 -6.36
CA ASP A 111 17.52 9.01 -5.29
C ASP A 111 16.68 10.29 -5.55
N ALA A 112 15.50 10.11 -6.14
CA ALA A 112 14.55 11.19 -6.41
C ALA A 112 13.84 11.61 -5.11
N PRO A 113 13.72 12.93 -4.79
CA PRO A 113 13.87 14.12 -5.62
C PRO A 113 15.25 14.82 -5.53
N ASN A 114 16.22 14.28 -4.80
CA ASN A 114 17.46 14.99 -4.45
C ASN A 114 18.31 15.35 -5.68
N ARG A 115 18.09 14.70 -6.83
CA ARG A 115 18.70 15.08 -8.10
C ARG A 115 17.78 16.08 -8.83
N VAL A 116 18.07 17.37 -8.67
CA VAL A 116 17.64 18.53 -9.51
C VAL A 116 16.32 18.33 -10.27
N SER A 117 15.21 18.88 -9.76
CA SER A 117 13.94 19.33 -10.40
C SER A 117 13.29 18.59 -11.59
N SER A 118 13.91 17.59 -12.20
CA SER A 118 13.55 16.94 -13.47
C SER A 118 13.60 15.40 -13.39
N ASN A 119 13.78 14.83 -12.19
CA ASN A 119 13.94 13.39 -11.98
C ASN A 119 12.77 12.78 -11.18
N SER A 120 11.53 13.12 -11.52
CA SER A 120 10.41 12.28 -11.08
C SER A 120 10.47 10.95 -11.82
N VAL A 121 9.96 9.87 -11.20
CA VAL A 121 9.68 8.60 -11.90
C VAL A 121 8.86 8.84 -13.18
N ALA A 122 8.06 9.91 -13.24
CA ALA A 122 7.29 10.27 -14.42
C ALA A 122 8.08 10.98 -15.53
N SER A 123 9.30 11.47 -15.26
CA SER A 123 10.03 12.38 -16.15
C SER A 123 10.84 11.69 -17.25
N SER A 124 11.22 10.41 -17.09
CA SER A 124 12.04 9.70 -18.08
C SER A 124 11.28 8.56 -18.75
N GLU A 125 11.52 8.36 -20.05
CA GLU A 125 10.96 7.25 -20.82
C GLU A 125 11.35 5.89 -20.22
N GLY A 126 12.60 5.75 -19.76
CA GLY A 126 13.06 4.54 -19.07
C GLY A 126 12.27 4.22 -17.80
N SER A 127 11.98 5.22 -16.96
CA SER A 127 11.15 5.02 -15.76
C SER A 127 9.71 4.66 -16.12
N ARG A 128 9.13 5.31 -17.14
CA ARG A 128 7.78 4.98 -17.63
C ARG A 128 7.71 3.54 -18.15
N HIS A 129 8.75 3.09 -18.84
CA HIS A 129 8.84 1.69 -19.30
C HIS A 129 8.90 0.71 -18.12
N CYS A 130 9.71 1.00 -17.10
CA CYS A 130 9.75 0.19 -15.87
C CYS A 130 8.40 0.16 -15.15
N VAL A 131 7.71 1.30 -15.02
CA VAL A 131 6.36 1.37 -14.44
C VAL A 131 5.40 0.46 -15.20
N ASN A 132 5.41 0.53 -16.53
CA ASN A 132 4.54 -0.32 -17.36
C ASN A 132 4.79 -1.82 -17.13
N MET A 133 6.07 -2.24 -17.07
CA MET A 133 6.41 -3.65 -16.80
C MET A 133 5.98 -4.09 -15.40
N VAL A 134 6.20 -3.26 -14.38
CA VAL A 134 5.76 -3.55 -13.00
C VAL A 134 4.25 -3.71 -12.93
N VAL A 135 3.50 -2.79 -13.54
CA VAL A 135 2.03 -2.82 -13.57
C VAL A 135 1.53 -4.05 -14.30
N GLN A 136 2.11 -4.39 -15.46
CA GLN A 136 1.74 -5.58 -16.23
C GLN A 136 1.88 -6.86 -15.40
N GLU A 137 3.03 -7.05 -14.75
CA GLU A 137 3.26 -8.21 -13.88
C GLU A 137 2.29 -8.24 -12.70
N ALA A 138 2.04 -7.10 -12.07
CA ALA A 138 1.17 -7.02 -10.90
C ALA A 138 -0.31 -7.27 -11.25
N LEU A 139 -0.77 -6.81 -12.42
CA LEU A 139 -2.12 -7.09 -12.92
C LEU A 139 -2.30 -8.58 -13.22
N ALA A 140 -1.30 -9.22 -13.83
CA ALA A 140 -1.34 -10.67 -14.08
C ALA A 140 -1.44 -11.48 -12.78
N VAL A 141 -0.73 -11.06 -11.73
CA VAL A 141 -0.86 -11.69 -10.39
C VAL A 141 -2.22 -11.39 -9.77
N ALA A 142 -2.70 -10.15 -9.83
CA ALA A 142 -3.98 -9.74 -9.27
C ALA A 142 -5.17 -10.51 -9.91
N GLU A 143 -5.08 -10.82 -11.21
CA GLU A 143 -6.05 -11.66 -11.91
C GLU A 143 -6.12 -13.08 -11.31
N GLN A 144 -4.96 -13.71 -11.07
CA GLN A 144 -4.91 -15.05 -10.44
C GLN A 144 -5.37 -15.03 -8.97
N GLU A 145 -5.20 -13.90 -8.28
CA GLU A 145 -5.73 -13.67 -6.93
C GLU A 145 -7.22 -13.27 -6.91
N GLN A 146 -7.87 -13.22 -8.08
CA GLN A 146 -9.29 -12.87 -8.25
C GLN A 146 -9.64 -11.48 -7.68
N ILE A 147 -8.70 -10.54 -7.79
CA ILE A 147 -8.90 -9.17 -7.32
C ILE A 147 -9.56 -8.34 -8.42
N PRO A 148 -10.75 -7.76 -8.19
CA PRO A 148 -11.46 -7.02 -9.21
C PRO A 148 -10.86 -5.61 -9.34
N LEU A 149 -9.76 -5.49 -10.08
CA LEU A 149 -9.20 -4.20 -10.50
C LEU A 149 -9.96 -3.74 -11.75
N GLU A 150 -10.96 -2.89 -11.56
CA GLU A 150 -11.79 -2.31 -12.63
C GLU A 150 -11.03 -1.19 -13.39
N CYS A 151 -9.89 -1.53 -13.97
CA CYS A 151 -9.10 -0.60 -14.79
C CYS A 151 -8.26 -1.35 -15.82
N THR A 152 -8.04 -0.71 -16.96
CA THR A 152 -7.04 -1.15 -17.94
C THR A 152 -5.63 -0.88 -17.45
N GLN A 153 -4.64 -1.60 -18.01
CA GLN A 153 -3.23 -1.33 -17.73
C GLN A 153 -2.84 0.12 -18.04
N ASN A 154 -3.32 0.68 -19.15
CA ASN A 154 -2.97 2.04 -19.56
C ASN A 154 -3.53 3.09 -18.61
N GLU A 155 -4.78 2.92 -18.14
CA GLU A 155 -5.38 3.81 -17.14
C GLU A 155 -4.57 3.77 -15.84
N LEU A 156 -4.24 2.58 -15.34
CA LEU A 156 -3.49 2.45 -14.10
C LEU A 156 -2.07 3.01 -14.21
N VAL A 157 -1.40 2.81 -15.35
CA VAL A 157 -0.09 3.42 -15.61
C VAL A 157 -0.20 4.94 -15.61
N GLU A 158 -1.19 5.52 -16.29
CA GLU A 158 -1.33 6.98 -16.32
C GLU A 158 -1.63 7.56 -14.94
N ASP A 159 -2.50 6.91 -14.15
CA ASP A 159 -2.78 7.29 -12.76
C ASP A 159 -1.51 7.28 -11.91
N ILE A 160 -0.68 6.24 -12.04
CA ILE A 160 0.59 6.12 -11.31
C ILE A 160 1.56 7.23 -11.72
N LEU A 161 1.66 7.54 -13.01
CA LEU A 161 2.49 8.63 -13.50
C LEU A 161 1.99 9.98 -13.01
N GLU A 162 0.67 10.17 -12.91
CA GLU A 162 0.08 11.37 -12.34
C GLU A 162 0.40 11.51 -10.85
N VAL A 163 0.29 10.44 -10.07
CA VAL A 163 0.74 10.40 -8.68
C VAL A 163 2.22 10.79 -8.60
N ALA A 164 3.09 10.17 -9.40
CA ALA A 164 4.52 10.45 -9.41
C ALA A 164 4.87 11.90 -9.82
N ARG A 165 4.07 12.54 -10.68
CA ARG A 165 4.22 13.97 -11.01
C ARG A 165 3.85 14.83 -9.80
N ASN A 166 2.70 14.57 -9.18
CA ASN A 166 2.19 15.37 -8.06
C ASN A 166 2.97 15.19 -6.75
N THR A 167 3.62 14.04 -6.58
CA THR A 167 4.49 13.77 -5.42
C THR A 167 5.97 13.83 -5.78
N GLY A 168 6.33 14.35 -6.96
CA GLY A 168 7.69 14.31 -7.48
C GLY A 168 8.71 15.12 -6.66
N SER A 169 8.26 16.04 -5.81
CA SER A 169 9.08 16.79 -4.85
C SER A 169 9.16 16.13 -3.46
N ASN A 170 8.39 15.07 -3.22
CA ASN A 170 8.36 14.37 -1.93
C ASN A 170 9.38 13.23 -1.93
N VAL A 171 10.03 13.02 -0.78
CA VAL A 171 10.83 11.82 -0.53
C VAL A 171 9.86 10.68 -0.20
N CYS A 172 9.89 9.57 -0.96
CA CYS A 172 9.05 8.41 -0.65
C CYS A 172 9.53 7.70 0.64
N SER A 173 8.63 6.97 1.30
CA SER A 173 8.90 6.26 2.56
C SER A 173 10.11 5.33 2.45
N MET A 174 10.15 4.52 1.39
CA MET A 174 11.23 3.57 1.14
C MET A 174 12.61 4.27 1.04
N LEU A 175 12.70 5.38 0.32
CA LEU A 175 13.95 6.15 0.22
C LEU A 175 14.32 6.79 1.57
N ALA A 176 13.34 7.29 2.32
CA ALA A 176 13.58 7.82 3.65
C ALA A 176 14.10 6.74 4.63
N ASP A 177 13.64 5.50 4.51
CA ASP A 177 14.12 4.37 5.31
C ASP A 177 15.53 3.97 4.92
N LEU A 178 15.81 3.83 3.62
CA LEU A 178 17.16 3.54 3.12
C LEU A 178 18.18 4.61 3.56
N ARG A 179 17.82 5.89 3.49
CA ARG A 179 18.69 6.99 3.97
C ARG A 179 18.96 6.93 5.47
N ARG A 180 18.05 6.35 6.25
CA ARG A 180 18.20 6.13 7.68
C ARG A 180 18.90 4.81 8.03
N GLY A 181 19.31 4.01 7.04
CA GLY A 181 19.87 2.68 7.26
C GLY A 181 18.87 1.68 7.84
N SER A 182 17.58 1.96 7.70
CA SER A 182 16.50 1.11 8.20
C SER A 182 16.04 0.11 7.13
N ARG A 183 15.45 -1.01 7.58
CA ARG A 183 14.69 -1.88 6.69
C ARG A 183 13.48 -1.14 6.12
N THR A 184 13.17 -1.41 4.86
CA THR A 184 12.03 -0.84 4.15
C THR A 184 10.84 -1.79 4.18
N GLU A 185 9.71 -1.30 3.65
CA GLU A 185 8.49 -2.06 3.41
C GLU A 185 8.51 -2.85 2.08
N VAL A 186 9.65 -2.98 1.38
CA VAL A 186 9.70 -3.59 0.03
C VAL A 186 9.19 -5.03 -0.02
N GLU A 187 9.41 -5.85 1.02
CA GLU A 187 8.90 -7.22 1.07
C GLU A 187 7.37 -7.25 1.19
N ALA A 188 6.79 -6.29 1.92
CA ALA A 188 5.34 -6.15 2.07
C ALA A 188 4.68 -5.55 0.82
N ILE A 189 5.45 -4.87 -0.03
CA ILE A 189 4.97 -4.23 -1.26
C ILE A 189 5.28 -5.11 -2.47
N THR A 190 6.49 -5.00 -2.99
CA THR A 190 6.96 -5.73 -4.18
C THR A 190 7.05 -7.24 -3.90
N GLY A 191 7.47 -7.62 -2.68
CA GLY A 191 7.53 -9.02 -2.29
C GLY A 191 6.17 -9.72 -2.27
N ARG A 192 5.06 -9.01 -2.06
CA ARG A 192 3.71 -9.59 -2.13
C ARG A 192 3.31 -9.95 -3.56
N ILE A 193 3.69 -9.13 -4.54
CA ILE A 193 3.49 -9.41 -5.96
C ILE A 193 4.33 -10.63 -6.37
N VAL A 194 5.62 -10.65 -6.02
CA VAL A 194 6.53 -11.77 -6.31
C VAL A 194 6.04 -13.08 -5.68
N ALA A 195 5.60 -13.04 -4.43
CA ALA A 195 5.06 -14.21 -3.75
C ALA A 195 3.78 -14.74 -4.40
N GLY A 196 2.90 -13.83 -4.87
CA GLY A 196 1.72 -14.20 -5.65
C GLY A 196 2.10 -14.82 -7.00
N GLY A 197 3.06 -14.24 -7.71
CA GLY A 197 3.57 -14.79 -8.96
C GLY A 197 4.09 -16.22 -8.81
N LYS A 198 4.91 -16.46 -7.78
CA LYS A 198 5.43 -17.81 -7.46
C LYS A 198 4.32 -18.81 -7.12
N ARG A 199 3.29 -18.38 -6.37
CA ARG A 199 2.17 -19.24 -5.99
C ARG A 199 1.36 -19.72 -7.20
N HIS A 200 1.16 -18.83 -8.17
CA HIS A 200 0.30 -19.06 -9.33
C HIS A 200 1.06 -19.40 -10.63
N GLY A 201 2.39 -19.48 -10.57
CA GLY A 201 3.21 -19.72 -11.76
C GLY A 201 3.24 -18.54 -12.75
N VAL A 202 2.96 -17.32 -12.28
CA VAL A 202 3.02 -16.08 -13.07
C VAL A 202 4.43 -15.47 -12.95
N PRO A 203 5.17 -15.29 -14.06
CA PRO A 203 6.48 -14.63 -14.03
C PRO A 203 6.37 -13.18 -13.56
N THR A 204 7.25 -12.78 -12.64
CA THR A 204 7.33 -11.40 -12.13
C THR A 204 8.78 -10.85 -12.15
N PRO A 205 9.52 -10.99 -13.27
CA PRO A 205 10.96 -10.74 -13.31
C PRO A 205 11.35 -9.28 -12.95
N THR A 206 10.54 -8.30 -13.34
CA THR A 206 10.80 -6.88 -13.04
C THR A 206 10.61 -6.62 -11.54
N ASN A 207 9.52 -7.13 -10.96
CA ASN A 207 9.30 -7.01 -9.53
C ASN A 207 10.35 -7.80 -8.71
N GLU A 208 10.78 -8.97 -9.16
CA GLU A 208 11.86 -9.75 -8.53
C GLU A 208 13.20 -8.99 -8.55
N LEU A 209 13.52 -8.35 -9.67
CA LEU A 209 14.72 -7.52 -9.81
C LEU A 209 14.66 -6.32 -8.86
N LEU A 210 13.57 -5.55 -8.89
CA LEU A 210 13.41 -4.38 -8.03
C LEU A 210 13.45 -4.75 -6.54
N LEU A 211 12.79 -5.84 -6.15
CA LEU A 211 12.86 -6.37 -4.79
C LEU A 211 14.31 -6.67 -4.39
N SER A 212 15.06 -7.34 -5.26
CA SER A 212 16.45 -7.72 -4.98
C SER A 212 17.37 -6.51 -4.87
N LEU A 213 17.19 -5.50 -5.74
CA LEU A 213 17.98 -4.27 -5.72
C LEU A 213 17.74 -3.45 -4.44
N ILE A 214 16.50 -3.30 -4.00
CA ILE A 214 16.21 -2.58 -2.74
C ILE A 214 16.76 -3.33 -1.54
N LYS A 215 16.63 -4.67 -1.49
CA LYS A 215 17.22 -5.46 -0.40
C LYS A 215 18.74 -5.33 -0.36
N ALA A 216 19.40 -5.28 -1.51
CA ALA A 216 20.84 -5.00 -1.57
C ALA A 216 21.19 -3.61 -1.04
N LEU A 217 20.36 -2.58 -1.30
CA LEU A 217 20.53 -1.25 -0.71
C LEU A 217 20.29 -1.23 0.81
N GLU A 218 19.35 -2.01 1.32
CA GLU A 218 19.15 -2.19 2.77
C GLU A 218 20.41 -2.76 3.42
N ASP A 219 20.99 -3.81 2.83
CA ASP A 219 22.20 -4.47 3.35
C ASP A 219 23.43 -3.53 3.34
N GLU A 220 23.55 -2.68 2.30
CA GLU A 220 24.61 -1.70 2.18
C GLU A 220 24.43 -0.50 3.14
N GLY A 221 23.21 0.01 3.27
CA GLY A 221 22.88 1.13 4.17
C GLY A 221 23.00 0.75 5.65
N THR A 222 22.75 -0.51 5.99
CA THR A 222 22.96 -1.05 7.35
C THR A 222 24.45 -1.06 7.73
N ARG A 223 25.38 -1.19 6.76
CA ARG A 223 26.83 -1.23 7.04
C ARG A 223 27.45 0.13 7.38
N ARG A 224 26.89 1.24 6.87
CA ARG A 224 27.44 2.60 7.10
C ARG A 224 27.14 3.19 8.48
N GLN A 225 26.38 2.51 9.33
CA GLN A 225 26.15 2.92 10.74
C GLN A 225 27.00 2.12 11.74
N SER A 226 27.82 1.19 11.25
CA SER A 226 28.73 0.36 12.04
C SER A 226 30.20 0.75 11.91
N GLU A 227 30.50 1.88 11.28
CA GLU A 227 31.80 2.56 11.24
C GLU A 227 31.71 3.93 11.92
#